data_AF-A0A8S9NCZ5-F1
#
_entry.id   AF-A0A8S9NCZ5-F1
#
_cell.length_a   1.000
_cell.length_b   1.000
_cell.length_c   1.000
_cell.angle_alpha   90.00
_cell.angle_beta   90.00
_cell.angle_gamma   90.00
#
_symmetry.space_group_name_H-M   'P 1'
#
loop_
_entity.id
_entity.type
_entity.pdbx_description
1 polymer ?
#
loop_
_entity_poly.entity_id
_entity_poly.type
_entity_poly.pdbx_seq_one_letter_code
_entity_poly.pdbx_strand_id
1 'polypeptide(L)'
;MALYVLDGECAFEQAIMERGRGNPLFSFLFELGSKEHTYYVWRLYSFAQGDTLQRWRTEPYIMITGSGRWIPPPLPVNKSLEHEKESTSTYAAGRSRRAEVERPLTDPQRDDFEDMLRALTLERSQIKEAMGFALDNADAAGEVVEVLTESLTLKETSIPTKVARLLLVSDILHNSSAPVKNASAYRTKFEATLPDIMESFNDLYRSITGRITAEALKERVLKVLQVWADWFLFSDAYISGLRTTFLRSGISGVTSFHSICGDAPEIEKKGYNDISDIGYPDSALAIGKEGARQELMDLPISELERRCRHNGLSLVGVILEICP
;
A
#
# COMPACT_ATOMS: atom_id res chain seq x y z
N MET A 1 -16.37 -10.25 5.61
CA MET A 1 -16.89 -10.19 6.98
C MET A 1 -15.76 -10.12 7.99
N ALA A 2 -14.94 -11.17 8.16
CA ALA A 2 -13.82 -11.18 9.09
C ALA A 2 -12.84 -10.00 8.92
N LEU A 3 -12.55 -9.58 7.68
CA LEU A 3 -11.70 -8.39 7.40
C LEU A 3 -12.27 -7.12 8.06
N TYR A 4 -13.57 -6.87 7.87
CA TYR A 4 -14.27 -5.70 8.45
C TYR A 4 -14.47 -5.78 9.97
N VAL A 5 -14.41 -6.99 10.55
CA VAL A 5 -14.52 -7.21 12.00
C VAL A 5 -13.20 -6.89 12.71
N LEU A 6 -12.07 -6.91 12.02
CA LEU A 6 -10.78 -6.48 12.59
C LEU A 6 -10.57 -4.98 12.51
N ASP A 7 -11.10 -4.35 11.45
CA ASP A 7 -11.05 -2.89 11.27
C ASP A 7 -12.08 -2.16 12.15
N GLY A 8 -13.13 -2.86 12.59
CA GLY A 8 -14.14 -2.35 13.51
C GLY A 8 -13.89 -2.84 14.95
N GLU A 9 -14.08 -1.98 15.95
CA GLU A 9 -14.11 -2.40 17.35
C GLU A 9 -15.15 -3.53 17.56
N CYS A 10 -15.04 -4.31 18.65
CA CYS A 10 -15.93 -5.46 18.99
C CYS A 10 -17.45 -5.20 18.80
N ALA A 11 -17.88 -3.93 18.82
CA ALA A 11 -19.22 -3.48 18.49
C ALA A 11 -19.70 -3.88 17.08
N PHE A 12 -18.81 -3.99 16.09
CA PHE A 12 -19.18 -4.33 14.71
C PHE A 12 -19.61 -5.81 14.58
N GLU A 13 -18.87 -6.72 15.20
CA GLU A 13 -19.24 -8.14 15.26
C GLU A 13 -20.60 -8.30 15.98
N GLN A 14 -20.78 -7.64 17.12
CA GLN A 14 -22.04 -7.65 17.86
C GLN A 14 -23.23 -7.12 17.04
N ALA A 15 -23.05 -6.02 16.31
CA ALA A 15 -24.09 -5.46 15.45
C ALA A 15 -24.50 -6.43 14.33
N ILE A 16 -23.55 -7.17 13.77
CA ILE A 16 -23.87 -8.18 12.76
C ILE A 16 -24.54 -9.41 13.40
N MET A 17 -24.11 -9.84 14.58
CA MET A 17 -24.78 -10.91 15.30
C MET A 17 -26.24 -10.53 15.63
N GLU A 18 -26.51 -9.33 16.14
CA GLU A 18 -27.87 -8.89 16.45
C GLU A 18 -28.77 -8.84 15.21
N ARG A 19 -28.25 -8.32 14.10
CA ARG A 19 -29.00 -8.19 12.84
C ARG A 19 -29.13 -9.50 12.06
N GLY A 20 -28.15 -10.38 12.19
CA GLY A 20 -28.08 -11.68 11.53
C GLY A 20 -28.83 -12.80 12.25
N ARG A 21 -29.36 -12.54 13.45
CA ARG A 21 -30.09 -13.54 14.26
C ARG A 21 -31.30 -14.08 13.49
N GLY A 22 -31.35 -15.40 13.33
CA GLY A 22 -32.41 -16.10 12.58
C GLY A 22 -32.18 -16.19 11.07
N ASN A 23 -31.08 -15.64 10.55
CA ASN A 23 -30.69 -15.81 9.15
C ASN A 23 -29.74 -17.01 8.99
N PRO A 24 -30.07 -18.03 8.18
CA PRO A 24 -29.22 -19.19 7.94
C PRO A 24 -27.81 -18.85 7.40
N LEU A 25 -27.63 -17.72 6.73
CA LEU A 25 -26.32 -17.28 6.22
C LEU A 25 -25.35 -16.84 7.33
N PHE A 26 -25.87 -16.51 8.52
CA PHE A 26 -25.08 -16.06 9.68
C PHE A 26 -25.13 -17.05 10.85
N SER A 27 -25.67 -18.26 10.67
CA SER A 27 -25.79 -19.27 11.72
C SER A 27 -24.42 -19.64 12.33
N PHE A 28 -23.36 -19.61 11.52
CA PHE A 28 -21.99 -19.89 11.95
C PHE A 28 -21.48 -18.92 13.04
N LEU A 29 -22.07 -17.72 13.20
CA LEU A 29 -21.70 -16.82 14.29
C LEU A 29 -22.23 -17.30 15.66
N PHE A 30 -23.22 -18.19 15.66
CA PHE A 30 -23.86 -18.72 16.88
C PHE A 30 -23.48 -20.18 17.15
N GLU A 31 -23.18 -20.95 16.11
CA GLU A 31 -22.81 -22.36 16.20
C GLU A 31 -21.29 -22.52 16.31
N LEU A 32 -20.76 -22.30 17.52
CA LEU A 32 -19.31 -22.27 17.80
C LEU A 32 -18.55 -23.56 17.45
N GLY A 33 -19.25 -24.70 17.38
CA GLY A 33 -18.68 -26.00 17.00
C GLY A 33 -18.67 -26.29 15.49
N SER A 34 -19.20 -25.39 14.67
CA SER A 34 -19.28 -25.57 13.22
C SER A 34 -17.92 -25.37 12.54
N LYS A 35 -17.74 -25.99 11.37
CA LYS A 35 -16.51 -25.82 10.57
C LYS A 35 -16.40 -24.38 10.05
N GLU A 36 -17.55 -23.78 9.76
CA GLU A 36 -17.73 -22.42 9.29
C GLU A 36 -17.34 -21.40 10.37
N HIS A 37 -17.72 -21.63 11.63
CA HIS A 37 -17.28 -20.82 12.75
C HIS A 37 -15.77 -20.92 12.97
N THR A 38 -15.25 -22.15 12.91
CA THR A 38 -13.81 -22.39 13.07
C THR A 38 -13.01 -21.71 11.96
N TYR A 39 -13.49 -21.76 10.72
CA TYR A 39 -12.92 -21.02 9.58
C TYR A 39 -12.97 -19.51 9.79
N TYR A 40 -14.09 -18.98 10.30
CA TYR A 40 -14.24 -17.57 10.61
C TYR A 40 -13.23 -17.08 11.67
N VAL A 41 -13.09 -17.80 12.79
CA VAL A 41 -12.10 -17.47 13.84
C VAL A 41 -10.67 -17.55 13.29
N TRP A 42 -10.38 -18.57 12.48
CA TRP A 42 -9.09 -18.64 11.79
C TRP A 42 -8.86 -17.45 10.87
N ARG A 43 -9.86 -17.02 10.09
CA ARG A 43 -9.73 -15.84 9.22
C ARG A 43 -9.46 -14.58 10.02
N LEU A 44 -10.10 -14.39 11.16
CA LEU A 44 -9.81 -13.28 12.07
C LEU A 44 -8.36 -13.33 12.56
N TYR A 45 -7.90 -14.49 13.02
CA TYR A 45 -6.53 -14.66 13.46
C TYR A 45 -5.51 -14.41 12.34
N SER A 46 -5.75 -14.99 11.16
CA SER A 46 -4.90 -14.87 9.97
C SER A 46 -4.73 -13.41 9.56
N PHE A 47 -5.84 -12.67 9.43
CA PHE A 47 -5.79 -11.23 9.13
C PHE A 47 -5.09 -10.41 10.23
N ALA A 48 -5.31 -10.72 11.51
CA ALA A 48 -4.62 -10.03 12.62
C ALA A 48 -3.09 -10.23 12.60
N GLN A 49 -2.61 -11.30 11.95
CA GLN A 49 -1.18 -11.56 11.73
C GLN A 49 -0.65 -10.97 10.40
N GLY A 50 -1.49 -10.24 9.66
CA GLY A 50 -1.12 -9.60 8.39
C GLY A 50 -1.31 -10.48 7.15
N ASP A 51 -1.96 -11.64 7.26
CA ASP A 51 -2.33 -12.45 6.09
C ASP A 51 -3.46 -11.78 5.27
N THR A 52 -3.60 -12.11 3.99
CA THR A 52 -4.63 -11.58 3.08
C THR A 52 -5.69 -12.62 2.73
N LEU A 53 -6.69 -12.23 1.91
CA LEU A 53 -7.71 -13.16 1.39
C LEU A 53 -7.13 -14.23 0.46
N GLN A 54 -5.98 -13.99 -0.14
CA GLN A 54 -5.38 -14.86 -1.17
C GLN A 54 -4.07 -15.48 -0.69
N ARG A 55 -3.44 -14.94 0.36
CA ARG A 55 -2.16 -15.38 0.89
C ARG A 55 -2.23 -15.47 2.41
N TRP A 56 -1.97 -16.64 2.97
CA TRP A 56 -1.94 -16.86 4.41
C TRP A 56 -0.88 -17.90 4.77
N ARG A 57 -0.44 -17.90 6.02
CA ARG A 57 0.47 -18.94 6.52
C ARG A 57 -0.15 -20.32 6.39
N THR A 58 0.54 -21.25 5.73
CA THR A 58 0.11 -22.64 5.52
C THR A 58 0.74 -23.64 6.51
N GLU A 59 1.84 -23.27 7.17
CA GLU A 59 2.47 -24.09 8.20
C GLU A 59 1.59 -24.23 9.45
N PRO A 60 1.49 -25.41 10.10
CA PRO A 60 0.68 -25.57 11.30
C PRO A 60 1.13 -24.66 12.46
N TYR A 61 0.18 -24.05 13.16
CA TYR A 61 0.45 -23.19 14.31
C TYR A 61 -0.64 -23.28 15.39
N ILE A 62 -0.36 -22.73 16.57
CA ILE A 62 -1.32 -22.67 17.69
C ILE A 62 -2.00 -21.31 17.65
N MET A 63 -3.31 -21.27 17.39
CA MET A 63 -4.09 -20.02 17.35
C MET A 63 -4.32 -19.43 18.75
N ILE A 64 -4.54 -20.29 19.76
CA ILE A 64 -4.84 -19.89 21.14
C ILE A 64 -4.00 -20.74 22.08
N THR A 65 -3.29 -20.13 23.02
CA THR A 65 -2.44 -20.83 23.98
C THR A 65 -3.25 -21.89 24.74
N GLY A 66 -2.86 -23.17 24.62
CA GLY A 66 -3.55 -24.31 25.23
C GLY A 66 -4.53 -25.05 24.31
N SER A 67 -4.70 -24.62 23.05
CA SER A 67 -5.48 -25.35 22.04
C SER A 67 -4.60 -26.28 21.17
N GLY A 68 -5.26 -27.15 20.39
CA GLY A 68 -4.58 -28.02 19.43
C GLY A 68 -3.92 -27.24 18.28
N ARG A 69 -2.98 -27.89 17.58
CA ARG A 69 -2.36 -27.30 16.38
C ARG A 69 -3.42 -27.11 15.29
N TRP A 70 -3.59 -25.88 14.83
CA TRP A 70 -4.38 -25.55 13.67
C TRP A 70 -3.60 -25.84 12.39
N ILE A 71 -4.27 -26.43 11.41
CA ILE A 71 -3.72 -26.71 10.08
C ILE A 71 -4.48 -25.81 9.10
N PRO A 72 -3.88 -24.70 8.65
CA PRO A 72 -4.50 -23.81 7.69
C PRO A 72 -4.82 -24.57 6.39
N PRO A 73 -5.93 -24.22 5.70
CA PRO A 73 -6.22 -24.81 4.40
C PRO A 73 -5.08 -24.49 3.42
N PRO A 74 -4.74 -25.40 2.49
CA PRO A 74 -3.76 -25.10 1.45
C PRO A 74 -4.27 -23.93 0.61
N LEU A 75 -3.35 -23.13 0.07
CA LEU A 75 -3.70 -22.07 -0.87
C LEU A 75 -4.46 -22.70 -2.05
N PRO A 76 -5.44 -21.98 -2.65
CA PRO A 76 -6.22 -22.51 -3.74
C PRO A 76 -5.29 -22.91 -4.90
N VAL A 77 -5.14 -24.21 -5.13
CA VAL A 77 -4.40 -24.72 -6.28
C VAL A 77 -5.26 -24.47 -7.51
N ASN A 78 -4.81 -23.63 -8.43
CA ASN A 78 -5.49 -23.40 -9.70
C ASN A 78 -5.47 -24.71 -10.51
N LYS A 79 -6.55 -25.51 -10.39
CA LYS A 79 -6.80 -26.61 -11.31
C LYS A 79 -7.12 -26.01 -12.68
N SER A 80 -6.14 -26.10 -13.56
CA SER A 80 -6.25 -25.87 -14.98
C SER A 80 -7.47 -26.60 -15.56
N LEU A 81 -8.39 -25.80 -16.10
CA LEU A 81 -9.16 -26.01 -17.33
C LEU A 81 -9.41 -27.47 -17.76
N GLU A 82 -10.40 -28.15 -17.18
CA GLU A 82 -11.24 -29.11 -17.90
C GLU A 82 -12.64 -29.10 -17.26
N HIS A 83 -13.61 -28.47 -17.93
CA HIS A 83 -15.01 -28.89 -18.11
C HIS A 83 -15.70 -27.85 -19.01
N GLU A 84 -15.62 -28.14 -20.31
CA GLU A 84 -16.54 -27.91 -21.43
C GLU A 84 -17.69 -26.90 -21.24
N LYS A 85 -17.75 -25.85 -22.07
CA LYS A 85 -18.48 -25.82 -23.36
C LYS A 85 -19.93 -26.32 -23.27
N GLU A 86 -20.85 -25.42 -22.91
CA GLU A 86 -22.14 -25.30 -23.63
C GLU A 86 -22.83 -23.97 -23.27
N SER A 87 -22.96 -23.07 -24.26
CA SER A 87 -24.10 -22.15 -24.43
C SER A 87 -23.80 -21.16 -25.55
N THR A 88 -24.00 -21.64 -26.77
CA THR A 88 -24.32 -20.80 -27.92
C THR A 88 -25.71 -20.18 -27.67
N SER A 89 -25.80 -18.87 -27.43
CA SER A 89 -27.04 -18.12 -27.73
C SER A 89 -26.85 -16.59 -27.70
N THR A 90 -27.11 -16.00 -28.86
CA THR A 90 -27.74 -14.70 -29.11
C THR A 90 -26.96 -13.39 -28.88
N TYR A 91 -26.67 -12.77 -30.02
CA TYR A 91 -26.23 -11.40 -30.22
C TYR A 91 -27.35 -10.42 -29.85
N ALA A 92 -27.20 -9.69 -28.75
CA ALA A 92 -27.72 -8.33 -28.50
C ALA A 92 -27.70 -8.01 -27.00
N ALA A 93 -26.64 -7.38 -26.51
CA ALA A 93 -26.67 -6.52 -25.33
C ALA A 93 -25.36 -5.72 -25.29
N GLY A 94 -25.47 -4.45 -24.88
CA GLY A 94 -24.39 -3.48 -24.91
C GLY A 94 -23.08 -3.96 -24.27
N ARG A 95 -21.98 -3.36 -24.73
CA ARG A 95 -20.64 -3.48 -24.14
C ARG A 95 -20.65 -3.03 -22.68
N SER A 96 -21.09 -3.90 -21.76
CA SER A 96 -20.47 -3.93 -20.46
C SER A 96 -19.06 -4.44 -20.70
N ARG A 97 -18.06 -3.58 -20.48
CA ARG A 97 -16.65 -3.99 -20.37
C ARG A 97 -16.65 -5.15 -19.37
N ARG A 98 -16.61 -6.39 -19.85
CA ARG A 98 -16.15 -7.50 -19.02
C ARG A 98 -14.79 -7.03 -18.55
N ALA A 99 -14.62 -6.79 -17.25
CA ALA A 99 -13.31 -6.57 -16.68
C ALA A 99 -12.46 -7.73 -17.22
N GLU A 100 -11.50 -7.40 -18.09
CA GLU A 100 -10.61 -8.39 -18.65
C GLU A 100 -9.92 -9.00 -17.44
N VAL A 101 -10.24 -10.26 -17.14
CA VAL A 101 -9.76 -10.92 -15.93
C VAL A 101 -8.24 -10.99 -16.10
N GLU A 102 -7.54 -10.18 -15.30
CA GLU A 102 -6.08 -10.16 -15.28
C GLU A 102 -5.60 -11.58 -14.99
N ARG A 103 -4.66 -12.06 -15.81
CA ARG A 103 -4.04 -13.36 -15.55
C ARG A 103 -2.92 -13.14 -14.54
N PRO A 104 -2.82 -13.93 -13.46
CA PRO A 104 -1.64 -13.89 -12.62
C PRO A 104 -0.39 -14.35 -13.41
N LEU A 105 0.78 -13.98 -12.91
CA LEU A 105 2.04 -14.61 -13.28
C LEU A 105 1.96 -16.10 -12.94
N THR A 106 2.68 -16.92 -13.70
CA THR A 106 2.93 -18.30 -13.29
C THR A 106 4.03 -18.33 -12.23
N ASP A 107 4.06 -19.36 -11.38
CA ASP A 107 5.09 -19.49 -10.33
C ASP A 107 6.53 -19.30 -10.87
N PRO A 108 6.94 -19.91 -12.01
CA PRO A 108 8.28 -19.68 -12.55
C PRO A 108 8.52 -18.24 -12.98
N GLN A 109 7.52 -17.58 -13.59
CA GLN A 109 7.65 -16.17 -13.99
C GLN A 109 7.77 -15.26 -12.78
N ARG A 110 7.04 -15.56 -11.71
CA ARG A 110 7.11 -14.84 -10.45
C ARG A 110 8.48 -15.01 -9.81
N ASP A 111 8.99 -16.24 -9.73
CA ASP A 111 10.33 -16.54 -9.20
C ASP A 111 11.42 -15.84 -10.01
N ASP A 112 11.36 -15.92 -11.35
CA ASP A 112 12.29 -15.25 -12.26
C ASP A 112 12.28 -13.71 -12.04
N PHE A 113 11.11 -13.11 -11.88
CA PHE A 113 10.99 -11.68 -11.62
C PHE A 113 11.53 -11.28 -10.25
N GLU A 114 11.24 -12.04 -9.21
CA GLU A 114 11.82 -11.81 -7.89
C GLU A 114 13.35 -11.91 -7.90
N ASP A 115 13.91 -12.87 -8.63
CA ASP A 115 15.37 -13.02 -8.79
C ASP A 115 15.98 -11.85 -9.56
N MET A 116 15.34 -11.40 -10.64
CA MET A 116 15.73 -10.16 -11.33
C MET A 116 15.74 -8.97 -10.37
N LEU A 117 14.71 -8.82 -9.53
CA LEU A 117 14.61 -7.71 -8.57
C LEU A 117 15.63 -7.81 -7.42
N ARG A 118 15.98 -9.02 -6.97
CA ARG A 118 17.03 -9.25 -5.96
C ARG A 118 18.41 -8.87 -6.50
N ALA A 119 18.69 -9.19 -7.76
CA ALA A 119 19.97 -8.91 -8.42
C ALA A 119 20.05 -7.53 -9.09
N LEU A 120 18.96 -6.74 -9.10
CA LEU A 120 18.87 -5.49 -9.85
C LEU A 120 19.87 -4.45 -9.35
N THR A 121 20.66 -3.92 -10.28
CA THR A 121 21.57 -2.78 -10.05
C THR A 121 21.17 -1.57 -10.88
N LEU A 122 21.95 -0.49 -10.80
CA LEU A 122 21.75 0.73 -11.59
C LEU A 122 22.17 0.58 -13.07
N GLU A 123 22.60 -0.61 -13.49
CA GLU A 123 22.94 -0.88 -14.87
C GLU A 123 21.71 -0.80 -15.79
N ARG A 124 21.84 0.01 -16.86
CA ARG A 124 20.73 0.23 -17.81
C ARG A 124 20.30 -1.04 -18.52
N SER A 125 21.21 -1.98 -18.74
CA SER A 125 20.91 -3.30 -19.32
C SER A 125 19.93 -4.08 -18.45
N GLN A 126 20.20 -4.18 -17.15
CA GLN A 126 19.35 -4.90 -16.21
C GLN A 126 17.98 -4.23 -16.02
N ILE A 127 17.95 -2.89 -15.92
CA ILE A 127 16.68 -2.15 -15.83
C ILE A 127 15.85 -2.37 -17.09
N LYS A 128 16.48 -2.32 -18.27
CA LYS A 128 15.81 -2.57 -19.55
C LYS A 128 15.25 -4.00 -19.62
N GLU A 129 16.02 -4.99 -19.19
CA GLU A 129 15.59 -6.39 -19.17
C GLU A 129 14.37 -6.60 -18.26
N ALA A 130 14.43 -6.10 -17.02
CA ALA A 130 13.31 -6.18 -16.08
C ALA A 130 12.07 -5.40 -16.56
N MET A 131 12.26 -4.26 -17.24
CA MET A 131 11.16 -3.52 -17.87
C MET A 131 10.56 -4.30 -19.04
N GLY A 132 11.40 -4.97 -19.85
CA GLY A 132 10.96 -5.87 -20.91
C GLY A 132 10.08 -6.99 -20.37
N PHE A 133 10.51 -7.65 -19.29
CA PHE A 133 9.71 -8.66 -18.60
C PHE A 133 8.33 -8.13 -18.18
N ALA A 134 8.27 -6.92 -17.62
CA ALA A 134 7.01 -6.31 -17.22
C ALA A 134 6.10 -6.09 -18.45
N LEU A 135 6.60 -5.50 -19.53
CA LEU A 135 5.79 -5.27 -20.73
C LEU A 135 5.34 -6.58 -21.40
N ASP A 136 6.17 -7.61 -21.42
CA ASP A 136 5.83 -8.94 -21.96
C ASP A 136 4.73 -9.65 -21.14
N ASN A 137 4.57 -9.25 -19.86
CA ASN A 137 3.55 -9.78 -18.94
C ASN A 137 2.56 -8.68 -18.50
N ALA A 138 2.25 -7.72 -19.37
CA ALA A 138 1.35 -6.60 -19.05
C ALA A 138 -0.09 -7.03 -18.74
N ASP A 139 -0.50 -8.24 -19.11
CA ASP A 139 -1.77 -8.84 -18.72
C ASP A 139 -1.80 -9.38 -17.28
N ALA A 140 -0.62 -9.51 -16.66
CA ALA A 140 -0.40 -9.74 -15.23
C ALA A 140 0.05 -8.46 -14.49
N ALA A 141 -0.28 -7.27 -15.03
CA ALA A 141 0.16 -5.99 -14.47
C ALA A 141 -0.16 -5.83 -12.97
N GLY A 142 -1.27 -6.41 -12.48
CA GLY A 142 -1.59 -6.44 -11.05
C GLY A 142 -0.48 -7.04 -10.20
N GLU A 143 -0.12 -8.28 -10.52
CA GLU A 143 0.89 -9.02 -9.77
C GLU A 143 2.31 -8.48 -9.98
N VAL A 144 2.63 -8.00 -11.19
CA VAL A 144 3.92 -7.33 -11.45
C VAL A 144 4.09 -6.09 -10.56
N VAL A 145 3.05 -5.27 -10.43
CA VAL A 145 3.07 -4.07 -9.56
C VAL A 145 3.12 -4.48 -8.09
N GLU A 146 2.39 -5.52 -7.69
CA GLU A 146 2.42 -6.03 -6.32
C GLU A 146 3.82 -6.51 -5.93
N VAL A 147 4.44 -7.41 -6.71
CA VAL A 147 5.79 -7.93 -6.45
C VAL A 147 6.83 -6.80 -6.41
N LEU A 148 6.74 -5.85 -7.34
CA LEU A 148 7.65 -4.70 -7.36
C LEU A 148 7.45 -3.78 -6.15
N THR A 149 6.20 -3.54 -5.76
CA THR A 149 5.84 -2.74 -4.57
C THR A 149 6.34 -3.41 -3.30
N GLU A 150 6.08 -4.71 -3.11
CA GLU A 150 6.59 -5.50 -1.98
C GLU A 150 8.12 -5.38 -1.90
N SER A 151 8.82 -5.56 -3.03
CA SER A 151 10.28 -5.43 -3.07
C SER A 151 10.77 -4.01 -2.70
N LEU A 152 9.99 -2.96 -3.01
CA LEU A 152 10.31 -1.57 -2.67
C LEU A 152 9.97 -1.22 -1.22
N THR A 153 9.13 -2.00 -0.53
CA THR A 153 8.72 -1.75 0.86
C THR A 153 9.50 -2.58 1.89
N LEU A 154 10.31 -3.55 1.45
CA LEU A 154 11.24 -4.29 2.32
C LEU A 154 12.33 -3.36 2.92
N LYS A 155 12.46 -3.38 4.25
CA LYS A 155 13.37 -2.52 5.02
C LYS A 155 14.84 -2.88 4.83
N GLU A 156 15.12 -4.15 4.57
CA GLU A 156 16.46 -4.72 4.40
C GLU A 156 17.04 -4.42 3.00
N THR A 157 16.24 -3.87 2.09
CA THR A 157 16.70 -3.53 0.73
C THR A 157 17.77 -2.44 0.77
N SER A 158 18.93 -2.73 0.17
CA SER A 158 20.03 -1.77 0.07
C SER A 158 19.62 -0.50 -0.71
N ILE A 159 20.22 0.65 -0.36
CA ILE A 159 19.94 1.93 -1.05
C ILE A 159 20.08 1.82 -2.57
N PRO A 160 21.19 1.26 -3.14
CA PRO A 160 21.34 1.17 -4.59
C PRO A 160 20.26 0.32 -5.26
N THR A 161 19.91 -0.83 -4.68
CA THR A 161 18.87 -1.72 -5.20
C THR A 161 17.49 -1.05 -5.15
N LYS A 162 17.17 -0.36 -4.05
CA LYS A 162 15.89 0.35 -3.90
C LYS A 162 15.73 1.44 -4.94
N VAL A 163 16.80 2.21 -5.19
CA VAL A 163 16.83 3.21 -6.27
C VAL A 163 16.70 2.55 -7.65
N ALA A 164 17.38 1.44 -7.91
CA ALA A 164 17.26 0.72 -9.18
C ALA A 164 15.82 0.24 -9.44
N ARG A 165 15.14 -0.27 -8.41
CA ARG A 165 13.72 -0.66 -8.48
C ARG A 165 12.80 0.53 -8.74
N LEU A 166 13.08 1.72 -8.17
CA LEU A 166 12.33 2.94 -8.49
C LEU A 166 12.57 3.40 -9.94
N LEU A 167 13.79 3.26 -10.47
CA LEU A 167 14.06 3.52 -11.89
C LEU A 167 13.32 2.53 -12.80
N LEU A 168 13.22 1.26 -12.41
CA LEU A 168 12.39 0.27 -13.10
C LEU A 168 10.91 0.69 -13.12
N VAL A 169 10.34 1.14 -11.99
CA VAL A 169 8.98 1.72 -11.95
C VAL A 169 8.85 2.86 -12.95
N SER A 170 9.84 3.76 -12.99
CA SER A 170 9.83 4.89 -13.93
C SER A 170 9.87 4.45 -15.40
N ASP A 171 10.67 3.45 -15.75
CA ASP A 171 10.76 2.93 -17.11
C ASP A 171 9.48 2.18 -17.52
N ILE A 172 8.85 1.41 -16.62
CA ILE A 172 7.54 0.78 -16.87
C ILE A 172 6.48 1.85 -17.08
N LEU A 173 6.44 2.90 -16.23
CA LEU A 173 5.49 4.00 -16.38
C LEU A 173 5.67 4.77 -17.68
N HIS A 174 6.92 5.02 -18.09
CA HIS A 174 7.22 5.66 -19.39
C HIS A 174 6.63 4.86 -20.55
N ASN A 175 6.77 3.53 -20.49
CA ASN A 175 6.32 2.63 -21.54
C ASN A 175 4.87 2.15 -21.35
N SER A 176 4.16 2.60 -20.33
CA SER A 176 2.74 2.24 -20.10
C SER A 176 1.81 2.69 -21.24
N SER A 177 2.26 3.65 -22.07
CA SER A 177 1.54 4.12 -23.26
C SER A 177 2.02 3.49 -24.57
N ALA A 178 2.94 2.51 -24.51
CA ALA A 178 3.37 1.74 -25.67
C ALA A 178 2.18 0.96 -26.27
N PRO A 179 2.21 0.61 -27.57
CA PRO A 179 1.17 -0.18 -28.22
C PRO A 179 1.21 -1.67 -27.82
N VAL A 180 1.34 -1.94 -26.52
CA VAL A 180 1.32 -3.26 -25.90
C VAL A 180 -0.01 -3.41 -25.19
N LYS A 181 -0.68 -4.55 -25.39
CA LYS A 181 -1.97 -4.84 -24.76
C LYS A 181 -1.80 -4.76 -23.24
N ASN A 182 -2.74 -4.10 -22.55
CA ASN A 182 -2.76 -3.93 -21.10
C ASN A 182 -1.63 -3.11 -20.46
N ALA A 183 -0.64 -2.61 -21.22
CA ALA A 183 0.45 -1.79 -20.66
C ALA A 183 -0.07 -0.50 -19.96
N SER A 184 -1.21 0.03 -20.40
CA SER A 184 -1.82 1.21 -19.77
C SER A 184 -2.33 0.93 -18.34
N ALA A 185 -2.56 -0.32 -17.98
CA ALA A 185 -2.98 -0.72 -16.63
C ALA A 185 -1.89 -0.39 -15.58
N TYR A 186 -0.62 -0.39 -15.97
CA TYR A 186 0.49 -0.05 -15.07
C TYR A 186 0.32 1.32 -14.44
N ARG A 187 -0.11 2.32 -15.22
CA ARG A 187 -0.27 3.69 -14.71
C ARG A 187 -1.24 3.74 -13.53
N THR A 188 -2.44 3.18 -13.69
CA THR A 188 -3.47 3.16 -12.65
C THR A 188 -3.07 2.33 -11.44
N LYS A 189 -2.35 1.23 -11.65
CA LYS A 189 -1.92 0.34 -10.56
C LYS A 189 -0.80 0.97 -9.73
N PHE A 190 0.21 1.55 -10.36
CA PHE A 190 1.25 2.29 -9.64
C PHE A 190 0.68 3.54 -8.96
N GLU A 191 -0.30 4.24 -9.54
CA GLU A 191 -0.98 5.35 -8.87
C GLU A 191 -1.58 4.93 -7.50
N ALA A 192 -2.00 3.68 -7.35
CA ALA A 192 -2.50 3.20 -6.06
C ALA A 192 -1.39 2.90 -5.03
N THR A 193 -0.20 2.50 -5.46
CA THR A 193 0.88 2.00 -4.57
C THR A 193 2.05 2.96 -4.37
N LEU A 194 2.19 3.97 -5.24
CA LEU A 194 3.26 4.97 -5.14
C LEU A 194 3.33 5.73 -3.81
N PRO A 195 2.21 6.04 -3.11
CA PRO A 195 2.29 6.67 -1.79
C PRO A 195 3.02 5.79 -0.77
N ASP A 196 2.76 4.48 -0.76
CA ASP A 196 3.41 3.52 0.13
C ASP A 196 4.89 3.32 -0.24
N ILE A 197 5.22 3.36 -1.53
CA ILE A 197 6.61 3.35 -1.99
C ILE A 197 7.34 4.60 -1.48
N MET A 198 6.74 5.79 -1.58
CA MET A 198 7.34 7.03 -1.08
C MET A 198 7.51 7.04 0.44
N GLU A 199 6.57 6.46 1.17
CA GLU A 199 6.67 6.23 2.62
C GLU A 199 7.89 5.37 2.96
N SER A 200 8.05 4.25 2.25
CA SER A 200 9.23 3.37 2.39
C SER A 200 10.56 4.07 2.03
N PHE A 201 10.54 5.02 1.09
CA PHE A 201 11.70 5.88 0.82
C PHE A 201 11.93 6.94 1.91
N ASN A 202 10.88 7.47 2.53
CA ASN A 202 11.00 8.37 3.68
C ASN A 202 11.66 7.66 4.86
N ASP A 203 11.20 6.46 5.20
CA ASP A 203 11.80 5.61 6.25
C ASP A 203 13.29 5.37 5.99
N LEU A 204 13.64 5.01 4.75
CA LEU A 204 15.03 4.83 4.35
C LEU A 204 15.83 6.13 4.50
N TYR A 205 15.33 7.24 3.95
CA TYR A 205 15.98 8.54 3.99
C TYR A 205 16.25 8.99 5.44
N ARG A 206 15.29 8.80 6.35
CA ARG A 206 15.41 9.13 7.77
C ARG A 206 16.38 8.22 8.53
N SER A 207 16.58 6.99 8.08
CA SER A 207 17.53 6.05 8.69
C SER A 207 19.00 6.34 8.33
N ILE A 208 19.26 7.14 7.28
CA ILE A 208 20.62 7.43 6.83
C ILE A 208 21.27 8.46 7.75
N THR A 209 22.37 8.07 8.40
CA THR A 209 23.18 8.96 9.25
C THR A 209 24.12 9.86 8.46
N GLY A 210 24.58 9.41 7.28
CA GLY A 210 25.54 10.12 6.45
C GLY A 210 24.91 11.18 5.55
N ARG A 211 25.26 12.46 5.75
CA ARG A 211 24.71 13.61 4.98
C ARG A 211 24.86 13.45 3.47
N ILE A 212 26.03 13.02 2.99
CA ILE A 212 26.30 12.88 1.54
C ILE A 212 25.38 11.83 0.92
N THR A 213 25.26 10.66 1.58
CA THR A 213 24.41 9.56 1.12
C THR A 213 22.93 9.95 1.15
N ALA A 214 22.50 10.66 2.20
CA ALA A 214 21.12 11.13 2.33
C ALA A 214 20.75 12.11 1.20
N GLU A 215 21.58 13.14 0.95
CA GLU A 215 21.32 14.09 -0.13
C GLU A 215 21.38 13.43 -1.51
N ALA A 216 22.29 12.47 -1.73
CA ALA A 216 22.35 11.71 -2.98
C ALA A 216 21.09 10.87 -3.23
N LEU A 217 20.53 10.23 -2.19
CA LEU A 217 19.25 9.52 -2.29
C LEU A 217 18.11 10.48 -2.60
N LYS A 218 18.02 11.58 -1.85
CA LYS A 218 17.00 12.61 -2.02
C LYS A 218 17.01 13.20 -3.42
N GLU A 219 18.18 13.58 -3.94
CA GLU A 219 18.31 14.10 -5.30
C GLU A 219 17.76 13.09 -6.33
N ARG A 220 18.10 11.81 -6.19
CA ARG A 220 17.63 10.76 -7.12
C ARG A 220 16.12 10.58 -7.08
N VAL A 221 15.52 10.50 -5.89
CA VAL A 221 14.05 10.35 -5.74
C VAL A 221 13.34 11.58 -6.30
N LEU A 222 13.78 12.79 -5.94
CA LEU A 222 13.17 14.02 -6.42
C LEU A 222 13.32 14.19 -7.94
N LYS A 223 14.44 13.72 -8.52
CA LYS A 223 14.63 13.73 -9.97
C LYS A 223 13.65 12.81 -10.68
N VAL A 224 13.37 11.62 -10.14
CA VAL A 224 12.34 10.71 -10.68
C VAL A 224 10.96 11.36 -10.63
N LEU A 225 10.59 11.95 -9.49
CA LEU A 225 9.30 12.66 -9.35
C LEU A 225 9.19 13.85 -10.31
N GLN A 226 10.30 14.56 -10.57
CA GLN A 226 10.33 15.61 -11.58
C GLN A 226 10.10 15.06 -12.98
N VAL A 227 10.74 13.96 -13.35
CA VAL A 227 10.54 13.31 -14.65
C VAL A 227 9.08 12.89 -14.84
N TRP A 228 8.42 12.38 -13.79
CA TRP A 228 7.00 12.03 -13.87
C TRP A 228 6.08 13.23 -14.06
N ALA A 229 6.43 14.39 -13.47
CA ALA A 229 5.74 15.65 -13.71
C ALA A 229 5.96 16.15 -15.15
N ASP A 230 7.20 16.12 -15.63
CA ASP A 230 7.56 16.58 -16.99
C ASP A 230 6.90 15.71 -18.09
N TRP A 231 6.67 14.43 -17.81
CA TRP A 231 5.95 13.50 -18.69
C TRP A 231 4.42 13.55 -18.51
N PHE A 232 3.91 14.39 -17.60
CA PHE A 232 2.48 14.49 -17.28
C PHE A 232 1.84 13.15 -16.92
N LEU A 233 2.60 12.27 -16.25
CA LEU A 233 2.11 10.94 -15.85
C LEU A 233 1.04 11.02 -14.78
N PHE A 234 1.11 11.99 -13.88
CA PHE A 234 0.14 12.21 -12.80
C PHE A 234 -0.15 13.70 -12.65
N SER A 235 -1.19 14.06 -11.89
CA SER A 235 -1.54 15.45 -11.62
C SER A 235 -0.47 16.14 -10.76
N ASP A 236 -0.35 17.47 -10.88
CA ASP A 236 0.60 18.24 -10.06
C ASP A 236 0.35 18.08 -8.56
N ALA A 237 -0.93 18.02 -8.16
CA ALA A 237 -1.33 17.78 -6.77
C ALA A 237 -0.83 16.42 -6.28
N TYR A 238 -0.99 15.37 -7.09
CA TYR A 238 -0.54 14.03 -6.76
C TYR A 238 0.99 13.94 -6.65
N ILE A 239 1.74 14.49 -7.61
CA ILE A 239 3.21 14.54 -7.52
C ILE A 239 3.65 15.35 -6.29
N SER A 240 2.98 16.46 -6.00
CA SER A 240 3.27 17.28 -4.81
C SER A 240 3.06 16.50 -3.51
N GLY A 241 2.01 15.70 -3.39
CA GLY A 241 1.81 14.85 -2.22
C GLY A 241 2.81 13.69 -2.13
N LEU A 242 3.24 13.11 -3.27
CA LEU A 242 4.35 12.14 -3.26
C LEU A 242 5.65 12.77 -2.72
N ARG A 243 5.98 13.99 -3.18
CA ARG A 243 7.13 14.76 -2.67
C ARG A 243 6.99 15.03 -1.17
N THR A 244 5.80 15.41 -0.73
CA THR A 244 5.49 15.69 0.68
C THR A 244 5.65 14.42 1.52
N THR A 245 5.10 13.29 1.06
CA THR A 245 5.25 11.98 1.70
C THR A 245 6.72 11.61 1.85
N PHE A 246 7.52 11.76 0.79
CA PHE A 246 8.94 11.44 0.82
C PHE A 246 9.76 12.36 1.74
N LEU A 247 9.48 13.67 1.74
CA LEU A 247 10.25 14.66 2.49
C LEU A 247 9.71 14.92 3.91
N ARG A 248 8.65 14.22 4.32
CA ARG A 248 8.01 14.42 5.62
C ARG A 248 9.05 14.32 6.74
N SER A 249 9.17 15.41 7.50
CA SER A 249 9.99 15.43 8.71
C SER A 249 9.25 14.63 9.78
N GLY A 250 9.93 13.67 10.41
CA GLY A 250 9.38 13.05 11.61
C GLY A 250 9.46 14.04 12.75
N ILE A 251 8.42 14.84 12.97
CA ILE A 251 8.38 15.73 14.12
C ILE A 251 8.16 14.88 15.38
N SER A 252 9.22 14.78 16.16
CA SER A 252 9.24 14.63 17.61
C SER A 252 8.10 15.42 18.27
N GLY A 253 7.07 14.73 18.77
CA GLY A 253 5.93 15.37 19.41
C GLY A 253 4.97 14.46 20.17
N VAL A 254 5.09 13.14 20.05
CA VAL A 254 4.43 12.21 20.97
C VAL A 254 5.52 11.59 21.83
N THR A 255 5.59 12.00 23.08
CA THR A 255 6.23 11.21 24.13
C THR A 255 5.71 9.80 24.00
N SER A 256 6.59 8.84 23.74
CA SER A 256 6.29 7.42 23.85
C SER A 256 5.49 7.20 25.14
N PHE A 257 4.37 6.48 25.05
CA PHE A 257 3.43 6.19 26.14
C PHE A 257 4.08 5.59 27.39
N HIS A 258 5.36 5.24 27.34
CA HIS A 258 6.16 4.79 28.47
C HIS A 258 6.70 5.88 29.41
N SER A 259 6.44 7.17 29.16
CA SER A 259 6.91 8.26 30.04
C SER A 259 5.80 8.96 30.84
N ILE A 260 4.68 8.27 31.12
CA ILE A 260 3.66 8.70 32.10
C ILE A 260 3.95 8.02 33.44
N CYS A 261 5.11 8.32 34.02
CA CYS A 261 5.37 8.07 35.44
C CYS A 261 6.63 8.87 35.84
N GLY A 262 6.42 9.99 36.52
CA GLY A 262 7.49 10.74 37.17
C GLY A 262 7.40 12.24 36.91
N ASP A 263 6.79 12.94 37.86
CA ASP A 263 6.90 14.35 38.22
C ASP A 263 7.28 15.40 37.14
N ALA A 264 6.35 16.33 36.93
CA ALA A 264 6.53 17.53 36.14
C ALA A 264 7.60 18.47 36.74
N PRO A 265 8.49 19.02 35.91
CA PRO A 265 9.09 20.32 36.17
C PRO A 265 8.61 21.38 35.16
N GLU A 266 8.56 22.61 35.66
CA GLU A 266 8.02 23.81 35.03
C GLU A 266 8.72 24.18 33.70
N ILE A 267 7.91 24.60 32.73
CA ILE A 267 8.39 25.07 31.41
C ILE A 267 8.95 26.49 31.55
N GLU A 268 10.28 26.63 31.56
CA GLU A 268 10.95 27.89 31.28
C GLU A 268 10.84 28.24 29.79
N LYS A 269 10.27 29.40 29.49
CA LYS A 269 10.31 30.02 28.15
C LYS A 269 11.76 30.34 27.78
N LYS A 270 12.30 29.72 26.72
CA LYS A 270 13.53 30.20 26.07
C LYS A 270 13.37 30.30 24.55
N GLY A 271 13.91 31.40 24.04
CA GLY A 271 13.67 32.00 22.74
C GLY A 271 13.89 31.10 21.53
N TYR A 272 12.98 31.26 20.58
CA TYR A 272 13.19 30.97 19.17
C TYR A 272 14.38 31.79 18.67
N ASN A 273 15.42 31.12 18.17
CA ASN A 273 16.41 31.73 17.29
C ASN A 273 16.16 31.22 15.88
N ASP A 274 15.94 32.17 14.98
CA ASP A 274 15.86 32.03 13.54
C ASP A 274 17.00 31.20 12.95
N ILE A 275 16.66 30.26 12.07
CA ILE A 275 17.47 29.99 10.87
C ILE A 275 16.55 30.14 9.67
N SER A 276 16.96 31.11 8.85
CA SER A 276 16.38 31.69 7.65
C SER A 276 16.02 30.71 6.53
N ASP A 277 14.81 30.92 6.00
CA ASP A 277 14.54 31.24 4.58
C ASP A 277 14.71 30.13 3.52
N ILE A 278 13.60 29.42 3.27
CA ILE A 278 13.17 29.08 1.90
C ILE A 278 11.80 29.73 1.72
N GLY A 279 11.79 30.91 1.10
CA GLY A 279 10.62 31.75 0.92
C GLY A 279 9.46 31.09 0.18
N TYR A 280 8.31 31.05 0.85
CA TYR A 280 6.99 31.13 0.23
C TYR A 280 6.15 32.17 1.00
N PRO A 281 5.43 33.07 0.31
CA PRO A 281 4.69 34.15 0.96
C PRO A 281 3.37 33.63 1.52
N ASP A 282 3.32 33.28 2.81
CA ASP A 282 2.20 32.48 3.35
C ASP A 282 1.44 33.12 4.53
N SER A 283 1.60 34.42 4.75
CA SER A 283 0.89 35.11 5.84
C SER A 283 -0.62 35.29 5.55
N ALA A 284 -1.03 35.29 4.28
CA ALA A 284 -2.43 35.42 3.87
C ALA A 284 -3.17 34.07 3.78
N LEU A 285 -2.44 32.96 3.65
CA LEU A 285 -2.98 31.60 3.56
C LEU A 285 -3.26 30.98 4.95
N ALA A 286 -2.69 31.54 6.02
CA ALA A 286 -2.88 31.04 7.39
C ALA A 286 -4.34 31.06 7.86
N ILE A 287 -5.13 32.08 7.47
CA ILE A 287 -6.56 32.20 7.83
C ILE A 287 -7.41 31.18 7.05
N GLY A 288 -7.01 30.84 5.81
CA GLY A 288 -7.65 29.79 5.01
C GLY A 288 -7.25 28.37 5.42
N LYS A 289 -6.02 28.19 5.93
CA LYS A 289 -5.50 26.90 6.41
C LYS A 289 -6.26 26.39 7.64
N GLU A 290 -6.61 27.26 8.57
CA GLU A 290 -7.36 26.87 9.77
C GLU A 290 -8.79 26.43 9.41
N GLY A 291 -9.47 27.19 8.53
CA GLY A 291 -10.79 26.81 8.03
C GLY A 291 -10.79 25.50 7.22
N ALA A 292 -9.79 25.31 6.35
CA ALA A 292 -9.61 24.07 5.59
C ALA A 292 -9.26 22.88 6.50
N ARG A 293 -8.47 23.10 7.57
CA ARG A 293 -8.15 22.08 8.57
C ARG A 293 -9.40 21.63 9.32
N GLN A 294 -10.21 22.59 9.78
CA GLN A 294 -11.47 22.29 10.46
C GLN A 294 -12.44 21.53 9.55
N GLU A 295 -12.57 21.95 8.29
CA GLU A 295 -13.40 21.25 7.29
C GLU A 295 -12.92 19.80 7.06
N LEU A 296 -11.61 19.56 7.04
CA LEU A 296 -11.06 18.20 6.93
C LEU A 296 -11.33 17.36 8.18
N MET A 297 -11.24 17.94 9.39
CA MET A 297 -11.52 17.22 10.64
C MET A 297 -12.98 16.78 10.77
N ASP A 298 -13.90 17.49 10.12
CA ASP A 298 -15.33 17.16 10.13
C ASP A 298 -15.71 16.05 9.12
N LEU A 299 -14.76 15.56 8.31
CA LEU A 299 -15.01 14.50 7.32
C LEU A 299 -14.85 13.10 7.91
N PRO A 300 -15.62 12.11 7.41
CA PRO A 300 -15.38 10.71 7.73
C PRO A 300 -13.96 10.25 7.35
N ILE A 301 -13.37 9.37 8.15
CA ILE A 301 -12.02 8.83 7.93
C ILE A 301 -11.87 8.24 6.51
N SER A 302 -12.88 7.53 6.01
CA SER A 302 -12.87 6.96 4.65
C SER A 302 -12.78 8.01 3.54
N GLU A 303 -13.37 9.19 3.74
CA GLU A 303 -13.28 10.30 2.81
C GLU A 303 -11.92 11.00 2.90
N LEU A 304 -11.36 11.13 4.11
CA LEU A 304 -10.00 11.61 4.32
C LEU A 304 -8.97 10.69 3.65
N GLU A 305 -9.09 9.38 3.84
CA GLU A 305 -8.23 8.39 3.18
C GLU A 305 -8.31 8.50 1.65
N ARG A 306 -9.53 8.65 1.11
CA ARG A 306 -9.75 8.80 -0.33
C ARG A 306 -9.07 10.07 -0.85
N ARG A 307 -9.22 11.18 -0.13
CA ARG A 307 -8.55 12.46 -0.49
C ARG A 307 -7.04 12.36 -0.36
N CYS A 308 -6.52 11.68 0.65
CA CYS A 308 -5.08 11.45 0.80
C CYS A 308 -4.53 10.66 -0.38
N ARG A 309 -5.11 9.50 -0.69
CA ARG A 309 -4.71 8.67 -1.83
C ARG A 309 -4.79 9.45 -3.15
N HIS A 310 -5.87 10.20 -3.38
CA HIS A 310 -6.03 11.01 -4.59
C HIS A 310 -4.97 12.11 -4.73
N ASN A 311 -4.41 12.59 -3.62
CA ASN A 311 -3.35 13.60 -3.61
C ASN A 311 -1.95 12.98 -3.44
N GLY A 312 -1.77 11.66 -3.51
CA GLY A 312 -0.45 11.03 -3.39
C GLY A 312 0.11 11.02 -1.96
N LEU A 313 -0.77 11.12 -0.96
CA LEU A 313 -0.41 11.11 0.45
C LEU A 313 -0.56 9.70 1.04
N SER A 314 0.48 9.24 1.74
CA SER A 314 0.49 7.97 2.48
C SER A 314 -0.43 8.01 3.70
N LEU A 315 -1.19 6.94 3.93
CA LEU A 315 -2.10 6.83 5.08
C LEU A 315 -1.37 6.61 6.40
N VAL A 316 -0.20 5.95 6.35
CA VAL A 316 0.59 5.58 7.53
C VAL A 316 1.16 6.80 8.26
N GLY A 317 1.35 7.92 7.55
CA GLY A 317 1.87 9.16 8.13
C GLY A 317 0.86 10.30 8.26
N VAL A 318 -0.15 10.36 7.39
CA VAL A 318 -1.02 11.56 7.27
C VAL A 318 -2.26 11.47 8.17
N ILE A 319 -2.78 10.26 8.43
CA ILE A 319 -3.98 10.11 9.27
C ILE A 319 -3.65 10.18 10.76
N LEU A 320 -2.46 9.72 11.16
CA LEU A 320 -1.99 9.82 12.54
C LEU A 320 -1.65 11.26 12.98
N GLU A 321 -1.51 12.21 12.04
CA GLU A 321 -1.29 13.63 12.37
C GLU A 321 -2.60 14.45 12.48
N ILE A 322 -3.75 13.86 12.09
CA ILE A 322 -5.06 14.53 12.11
C ILE A 322 -5.91 14.08 13.32
N CYS A 323 -5.66 12.89 13.88
CA CYS A 323 -6.28 12.45 15.14
C CYS A 323 -5.38 12.82 16.33
N PRO A 324 -5.88 13.59 17.32
CA PRO A 324 -5.12 13.96 18.51
C PRO A 324 -4.76 12.77 19.42
#